data_AF-A0A849ZNI1-F1
#
_entry.id   AF-A0A849ZNI1-F1
#
_cell.length_a   1.000
_cell.length_b   1.000
_cell.length_c   1.000
_cell.angle_alpha   90.00
_cell.angle_beta   90.00
_cell.angle_gamma   90.00
#
_symmetry.space_group_name_H-M   'P 1'
#
loop_
_entity.id
_entity.type
_entity.pdbx_description
1 polymer ?
#
loop_
_entity_poly.entity_id
_entity_poly.type
_entity_poly.pdbx_seq_one_letter_code
_entity_poly.pdbx_strand_id
1 'polypeptide(L)' 'MSDQLLKPTELDSRLRFPRGRSARLARRGLIPCVRLPDGEIRFDPEVISIWLREQSTPAPEVEVRK' A
#
# COMPACT_ATOMS: atom_id res chain seq x y z
N MET A 1 4.43 4.05 -16.35
CA MET A 1 3.03 4.24 -15.89
C MET A 1 2.31 2.91 -16.03
N SER A 2 2.08 2.19 -14.94
CA SER A 2 1.20 1.03 -14.99
C SER A 2 -0.22 1.54 -14.80
N ASP A 3 -1.00 1.68 -15.86
CA ASP A 3 -2.41 2.14 -15.83
C ASP A 3 -3.37 1.19 -15.06
N GLN A 4 -2.84 0.12 -14.48
CA GLN A 4 -3.63 -0.92 -13.85
C GLN A 4 -3.78 -0.71 -12.35
N LEU A 5 -4.95 -0.22 -11.97
CA LEU A 5 -5.37 -0.14 -10.57
C LEU A 5 -5.70 -1.53 -10.01
N LEU A 6 -5.13 -1.85 -8.85
CA LEU A 6 -5.32 -3.12 -8.16
C LEU A 6 -6.61 -3.16 -7.36
N LYS A 7 -7.24 -4.33 -7.33
CA LYS A 7 -8.28 -4.67 -6.36
C LYS A 7 -7.66 -4.91 -4.98
N PRO A 8 -8.45 -4.80 -3.90
CA PRO A 8 -7.96 -5.04 -2.55
C PRO A 8 -7.31 -6.42 -2.37
N THR A 9 -7.88 -7.47 -2.97
CA THR A 9 -7.34 -8.83 -2.89
C THR A 9 -6.01 -9.01 -3.61
N GLU A 10 -5.79 -8.27 -4.71
CA GLU A 10 -4.54 -8.28 -5.46
C GLU A 10 -3.45 -7.57 -4.66
N LEU A 11 -3.81 -6.43 -4.05
CA LEU A 11 -2.89 -5.72 -3.16
C LEU A 11 -2.56 -6.55 -1.91
N ASP A 12 -3.55 -7.19 -1.29
CA ASP A 12 -3.34 -8.06 -0.14
C ASP A 12 -2.33 -9.18 -0.48
N SER A 13 -2.48 -9.79 -1.66
CA SER A 13 -1.57 -10.85 -2.14
C SER A 13 -0.15 -10.32 -2.32
N ARG A 14 0.00 -9.12 -2.90
CA ARG A 14 1.32 -8.49 -3.13
C ARG A 14 2.03 -8.12 -1.82
N LEU A 15 1.29 -7.57 -0.86
CA LEU A 15 1.83 -7.16 0.44
C LEU A 15 1.83 -8.29 1.49
N ARG A 16 1.42 -9.50 1.10
CA ARG A 16 1.24 -10.67 1.99
C ARG A 16 0.36 -10.35 3.20
N PHE A 17 -0.66 -9.52 3.00
CA PHE A 17 -1.64 -9.22 4.01
C PHE A 17 -2.73 -10.30 4.08
N PRO A 18 -3.34 -10.49 5.26
CA PRO A 18 -4.60 -11.23 5.36
C PRO A 18 -5.66 -10.60 4.45
N ARG A 19 -6.47 -11.46 3.82
CA ARG A 19 -7.54 -11.04 2.91
C ARG A 19 -8.45 -9.97 3.55
N GLY A 20 -8.70 -8.90 2.81
CA GLY A 20 -9.51 -7.74 3.22
C GLY A 20 -8.80 -6.76 4.15
N ARG A 21 -7.51 -6.93 4.47
CA ARG A 21 -6.78 -5.96 5.30
C ARG A 21 -6.59 -4.64 4.57
N SER A 22 -6.15 -4.64 3.31
CA SER A 22 -6.01 -3.42 2.50
C SER A 22 -7.32 -2.63 2.44
N ALA A 23 -8.44 -3.29 2.13
CA ALA A 23 -9.76 -2.66 2.11
C ALA A 23 -10.14 -2.03 3.47
N ARG A 24 -9.87 -2.72 4.58
CA ARG A 24 -10.12 -2.18 5.94
C ARG A 24 -9.26 -0.95 6.23
N LEU A 25 -7.98 -0.98 5.87
CA LEU A 25 -7.08 0.16 6.04
C LEU A 25 -7.51 1.35 5.19
N ALA A 26 -7.87 1.12 3.92
CA ALA A 26 -8.35 2.15 3.01
C ALA A 26 -9.65 2.81 3.51
N ARG A 27 -10.61 2.02 4.00
CA ARG A 27 -11.85 2.55 4.60
C ARG A 27 -11.60 3.42 5.83
N ARG A 28 -10.53 3.13 6.57
CA ARG A 28 -10.08 3.91 7.74
C ARG A 28 -9.18 5.10 7.38
N GLY A 29 -8.89 5.31 6.09
CA GLY A 29 -7.97 6.37 5.64
C GLY A 29 -6.51 6.15 6.02
N LEU A 30 -6.12 4.90 6.34
CA LEU A 30 -4.77 4.57 6.81
C LEU A 30 -3.78 4.24 5.68
N ILE A 31 -4.29 3.99 4.47
CA ILE A 31 -3.48 3.80 3.27
C ILE A 31 -4.10 4.57 2.10
N PRO A 32 -3.29 5.06 1.15
CA PRO A 32 -3.78 5.68 -0.07
C PRO A 32 -4.70 4.74 -0.86
N CYS A 33 -5.79 5.26 -1.40
CA CYS A 33 -6.67 4.49 -2.28
C CYS A 33 -7.39 5.42 -3.27
N VAL A 34 -7.79 4.84 -4.40
CA VAL A 34 -8.64 5.48 -5.40
C VAL A 34 -10.06 4.95 -5.18
N ARG A 35 -11.03 5.85 -5.01
CA ARG A 35 -12.45 5.49 -4.99
C ARG A 35 -13.02 5.74 -6.38
N LEU A 36 -13.53 4.69 -7.00
CA LEU A 36 -14.22 4.79 -8.29
C LEU A 36 -15.64 5.35 -8.10
N PRO A 37 -16.28 5.87 -9.16
CA PRO A 37 -17.63 6.44 -9.09
C PRO A 37 -18.72 5.48 -8.59
N ASP A 38 -18.50 4.17 -8.76
CA ASP A 38 -19.37 3.09 -8.25
C ASP A 38 -19.13 2.77 -6.76
N GLY A 39 -18.17 3.45 -6.11
CA GLY A 39 -17.78 3.21 -4.73
C GLY A 39 -16.75 2.09 -4.54
N GLU A 40 -16.27 1.46 -5.61
CA GLU A 40 -15.19 0.48 -5.50
C GLU A 40 -13.89 1.13 -5.03
N ILE A 41 -13.17 0.41 -4.16
CA ILE A 41 -11.84 0.81 -3.70
C ILE A 41 -10.80 0.13 -4.58
N ARG A 42 -9.93 0.92 -5.19
CA ARG A 42 -8.79 0.47 -5.98
C ARG A 42 -7.49 1.08 -5.46
N PHE A 43 -6.37 0.48 -5.85
CA PHE A 43 -5.04 0.87 -5.40
C PHE A 43 -4.10 1.06 -6.56
N ASP A 44 -3.46 2.22 -6.62
CA ASP A 44 -2.34 2.45 -7.53
C ASP A 44 -1.08 1.79 -6.95
N PRO A 45 -0.46 0.83 -7.65
CA PRO A 45 0.75 0.16 -7.17
C PRO A 45 1.93 1.13 -6.91
N GLU A 46 2.05 2.17 -7.71
CA GLU A 46 3.16 3.14 -7.63
C GLU A 46 2.98 4.02 -6.39
N VAL A 47 1.78 4.56 -6.19
CA VAL A 47 1.44 5.34 -4.99
C VAL A 47 1.61 4.52 -3.72
N ILE A 48 1.17 3.26 -3.71
CA ILE A 48 1.36 2.39 -2.55
C ILE A 48 2.85 2.11 -2.31
N SER A 49 3.65 1.93 -3.36
CA SER A 49 5.09 1.68 -3.21
C SER A 49 5.82 2.90 -2.64
N ILE A 50 5.45 4.11 -3.07
CA ILE A 50 5.99 5.35 -2.51
C ILE A 50 5.58 5.48 -1.04
N TRP A 51 4.28 5.33 -0.75
CA TRP A 51 3.77 5.39 0.62
C TRP A 51 4.46 4.38 1.55
N LEU A 52 4.69 3.14 1.10
CA LEU A 52 5.41 2.14 1.89
C LEU A 52 6.86 2.55 2.18
N ARG A 53 7.55 3.18 1.23
CA ARG A 53 8.91 3.70 1.42
C ARG A 53 8.93 4.83 2.44
N GLU A 54 7.94 5.72 2.40
CA GLU A 54 7.82 6.82 3.38
C GLU A 54 7.52 6.32 4.80
N GLN A 55 6.75 5.24 4.94
CA GLN A 55 6.47 4.62 6.25
C GLN A 55 7.64 3.78 6.78
N SER A 56 8.52 3.33 5.89
CA SER A 56 9.72 2.61 6.26
C SER A 56 10.77 3.64 6.65
N THR A 57 10.80 4.06 7.92
CA THR A 57 11.95 4.81 8.45
C THR A 57 13.21 4.05 8.03
N PRO A 58 14.14 4.65 7.25
CA PRO A 58 15.40 3.98 6.99
C PRO A 58 16.02 3.71 8.36
N ALA A 59 16.26 2.43 8.67
CA ALA A 59 16.94 2.05 9.89
C ALA A 59 18.24 2.88 9.96
N PRO A 60 18.57 3.52 11.10
CA PRO A 60 19.84 4.20 11.22
C PRO A 60 20.92 3.19 10.86
N GLU A 61 21.76 3.54 9.90
CA GLU A 61 22.91 2.76 9.49
C GLU A 61 23.73 2.47 10.74
N VAL A 62 23.64 1.24 11.25
CA VAL A 62 24.36 0.84 12.46
C VAL A 62 25.82 0.76 12.05
N GLU A 63 26.55 1.85 12.26
CA GLU A 63 28.00 1.91 12.09
C GLU A 63 28.64 0.97 13.11
N VAL A 64 28.90 -0.26 12.68
CA VAL A 64 29.67 -1.24 13.44
C VAL A 64 31.11 -0.73 13.50
N ARG A 65 31.43 0.05 14.53
CA ARG A 65 32.82 0.38 14.86
C ARG A 65 33.54 -0.91 15.27
N LYS A 66 34.57 -1.27 14.48
CA LYS A 66 35.54 -2.31 14.79
C LYS A 66 36.44 -1.92 15.95
#